data_AF-A0A349X6S5-F1
#
_entry.id   AF-A0A349X6S5-F1
#
_cell.length_a   1.000
_cell.length_b   1.000
_cell.length_c   1.000
_cell.angle_alpha   90.00
_cell.angle_beta   90.00
_cell.angle_gamma   90.00
#
_symmetry.space_group_name_H-M   'P 1'
#
loop_
_entity.id
_entity.type
_entity.pdbx_description
1 polymer ?
#
loop_
_entity_poly.entity_id
_entity_poly.type
_entity_poly.pdbx_seq_one_letter_code
_entity_poly.pdbx_strand_id
1 'polypeptide(L)' 'MSRFQTLFTEHPQKVGETYFQHLGVAGSFGLLFLKLAGMSFVHALFPWCYERAASDRIELLHDELCIKRARTIE' A
#
# COMPACT_ATOMS: atom_id res chain seq x y z
N MET A 1 -19.99 22.03 -5.41
CA MET A 1 -18.94 21.58 -4.48
C MET A 1 -17.98 22.72 -4.19
N SER A 2 -17.42 22.78 -2.98
CA SER A 2 -16.30 23.66 -2.69
C SER A 2 -15.02 23.11 -3.32
N ARG A 3 -14.07 24.00 -3.67
CA ARG A 3 -12.77 23.61 -4.25
C ARG A 3 -11.99 22.64 -3.34
N PHE A 4 -12.20 22.73 -2.03
CA PHE A 4 -11.62 21.83 -1.02
C PHE A 4 -12.17 20.40 -1.13
N GLN A 5 -13.49 20.23 -1.30
CA GLN A 5 -14.10 18.90 -1.45
C GLN A 5 -13.57 18.17 -2.68
N THR A 6 -13.37 18.90 -3.79
CA THR A 6 -12.83 18.35 -5.04
C THR A 6 -11.47 17.68 -4.84
N LEU A 7 -10.60 18.22 -3.99
CA LEU A 7 -9.27 17.64 -3.72
C LEU A 7 -9.33 16.21 -3.17
N PHE A 8 -10.38 15.90 -2.40
CA PHE A 8 -10.54 14.59 -1.77
C PHE A 8 -11.39 13.64 -2.60
N THR A 9 -12.26 14.14 -3.47
CA THR A 9 -13.20 13.30 -4.22
C THR A 9 -12.78 13.07 -5.67
N GLU A 10 -12.04 14.00 -6.28
CA GLU A 10 -11.70 13.91 -7.70
C GLU A 10 -10.84 12.68 -8.02
N HIS A 11 -9.81 12.40 -7.23
CA HIS A 11 -8.95 11.25 -7.46
C HIS A 11 -9.66 9.90 -7.22
N PRO A 12 -10.32 9.66 -6.06
CA PRO A 12 -11.10 8.44 -5.86
C PRO A 12 -12.14 8.21 -6.95
N GLN A 13 -12.85 9.26 -7.38
CA GLN A 13 -13.85 9.15 -8.45
C GLN A 13 -13.23 8.75 -9.80
N LYS A 14 -12.03 9.24 -10.15
CA LYS A 14 -11.33 8.85 -11.38
C LYS A 14 -10.98 7.37 -11.43
N VAL A 15 -10.83 6.72 -10.27
CA VAL A 15 -10.55 5.28 -10.15
C VAL A 15 -11.79 4.46 -9.76
N GLY A 16 -12.97 5.08 -9.74
CA GLY A 16 -14.24 4.39 -9.45
C GLY A 16 -14.51 4.12 -7.97
N GLU A 17 -13.81 4.81 -7.06
CA GLU A 17 -13.91 4.62 -5.61
C GLU A 17 -14.55 5.83 -4.90
N THR A 18 -15.24 5.58 -3.79
CA THR A 18 -15.60 6.63 -2.83
C THR A 18 -14.37 7.04 -2.00
N TYR A 19 -14.37 8.27 -1.45
CA TYR A 19 -13.26 8.74 -0.62
C TYR A 19 -12.89 7.77 0.51
N PHE A 20 -13.87 7.23 1.23
CA PHE A 20 -13.60 6.31 2.34
C PHE A 20 -13.11 4.93 1.89
N GLN A 21 -13.53 4.44 0.72
CA GLN A 21 -12.97 3.22 0.13
C GLN A 21 -11.51 3.44 -0.23
N HIS A 22 -11.20 4.51 -0.95
CA HIS A 22 -9.84 4.84 -1.35
C HIS A 22 -8.93 5.07 -0.14
N LEU A 23 -9.42 5.82 0.85
CA LEU A 23 -8.71 6.06 2.12
C LEU A 23 -8.43 4.75 2.86
N GLY A 24 -9.39 3.85 2.96
CA GLY A 24 -9.22 2.55 3.62
C GLY A 24 -8.19 1.67 2.91
N VAL A 25 -8.28 1.57 1.58
CA VAL A 25 -7.32 0.81 0.77
C VAL A 25 -5.93 1.43 0.91
N ALA A 26 -5.74 2.70 0.55
CA ALA A 26 -4.45 3.37 0.61
C ALA A 26 -3.86 3.37 2.04
N GLY A 27 -4.70 3.59 3.06
CA GLY A 27 -4.30 3.55 4.46
C GLY A 27 -3.79 2.18 4.89
N SER A 28 -4.39 1.08 4.44
CA SER A 28 -3.93 -0.28 4.75
C SER A 28 -2.51 -0.55 4.20
N PHE A 29 -2.21 -0.10 2.97
CA PHE A 29 -0.86 -0.16 2.41
C PHE A 29 0.11 0.71 3.20
N GLY A 30 -0.30 1.93 3.59
CA GLY A 30 0.52 2.81 4.42
C GLY A 30 0.92 2.19 5.76
N LEU A 31 -0.04 1.59 6.48
CA LEU A 31 0.23 0.89 7.74
C LEU A 31 1.16 -0.32 7.54
N LEU A 32 0.96 -1.08 6.46
CA LEU A 32 1.86 -2.17 6.10
C LEU A 32 3.29 -1.64 5.86
N PHE A 33 3.47 -0.57 5.10
CA PHE A 33 4.78 0.01 4.83
C PHE A 33 5.47 0.54 6.09
N LEU A 34 4.73 1.19 6.99
CA LEU A 34 5.28 1.62 8.29
C LEU A 34 5.77 0.43 9.12
N LYS A 35 5.01 -0.67 9.13
CA LYS A 35 5.44 -1.91 9.80
C LYS A 35 6.71 -2.47 9.17
N LEU A 36 6.78 -2.59 7.84
CA LEU A 36 7.95 -3.13 7.15
C LEU A 36 9.18 -2.24 7.36
N ALA A 37 9.02 -0.91 7.31
CA ALA A 37 10.09 0.02 7.63
C ALA A 37 10.59 -0.18 9.07
N GLY A 38 9.69 -0.32 10.04
CA GLY A 38 10.04 -0.64 11.42
C GLY A 38 10.82 -1.95 11.55
N MET A 39 10.38 -3.01 10.87
CA MET A 39 11.08 -4.29 10.86
C MET A 39 12.48 -4.17 10.25
N SER A 40 12.64 -3.43 9.15
CA SER A 40 13.94 -3.18 8.53
C SER A 40 14.87 -2.38 9.44
N PHE A 41 14.38 -1.39 10.17
CA PHE A 41 15.19 -0.66 11.15
C PHE A 41 15.62 -1.54 12.32
N VAL A 42 14.71 -2.38 12.84
CA VAL A 42 15.06 -3.35 13.89
C VAL A 42 16.10 -4.33 13.37
N HIS A 43 15.97 -4.85 12.15
CA HIS A 43 16.96 -5.71 11.52
C HIS A 43 18.32 -5.01 11.36
N ALA A 44 18.34 -3.74 10.96
CA ALA A 44 19.57 -2.97 10.83
C ALA A 44 20.32 -2.80 12.17
N LEU A 45 19.60 -2.76 13.29
CA LEU A 45 20.20 -2.74 14.64
C LEU A 45 20.53 -4.14 15.16
N PHE A 46 19.70 -5.13 14.83
CA PHE A 46 19.78 -6.51 15.30
C PHE A 46 19.68 -7.45 14.09
N PRO A 47 20.81 -7.80 13.43
CA PRO A 47 20.80 -8.52 12.16
C PRO A 47 20.13 -9.90 12.19
N TRP A 48 19.97 -10.52 13.35
CA TRP A 48 19.26 -11.79 13.52
C TRP A 48 17.73 -11.63 13.67
N CYS A 49 17.24 -10.40 13.85
CA CYS A 49 15.81 -10.10 13.91
C CYS A 49 15.30 -9.80 12.50
N TYR A 50 14.15 -10.37 12.12
CA TYR A 50 13.46 -10.04 10.86
C TYR A 50 14.29 -10.21 9.57
N GLU A 51 15.24 -11.16 9.56
CA GLU A 51 16.24 -11.36 8.50
C GLU A 51 15.73 -11.21 7.06
N ARG A 52 14.53 -11.72 6.77
CA ARG A 52 13.91 -11.65 5.44
C ARG A 52 12.51 -11.10 5.42
N ALA A 53 11.98 -10.70 6.58
CA ALA A 53 10.55 -10.46 6.71
C ALA A 53 10.07 -9.25 5.89
N ALA A 54 10.92 -8.23 5.73
CA ALA A 54 10.61 -7.08 4.90
C ALA A 54 10.64 -7.42 3.39
N SER A 55 11.69 -8.10 2.93
CA SER A 55 11.85 -8.47 1.52
C SER A 55 10.79 -9.48 1.07
N ASP A 56 10.57 -10.54 1.85
CA ASP A 56 9.60 -11.58 1.51
C ASP A 56 8.18 -10.99 1.41
N ARG A 57 7.85 -9.99 2.25
CA ARG A 57 6.54 -9.31 2.15
C ARG A 57 6.44 -8.40 0.93
N ILE A 58 7.53 -7.75 0.52
CA ILE A 58 7.56 -6.92 -0.69
C ILE A 58 7.41 -7.80 -1.94
N GLU A 59 8.05 -8.97 -1.98
CA GLU A 59 7.90 -9.95 -3.06
C GLU A 59 6.44 -10.39 -3.21
N LEU A 60 5.79 -10.78 -2.11
CA LEU A 60 4.36 -11.13 -2.13
C LEU A 60 3.49 -9.98 -2.64
N LEU A 61 3.78 -8.75 -2.22
CA LEU A 61 3.03 -7.58 -2.68
C LEU A 61 3.24 -7.31 -4.17
N HIS A 62 4.46 -7.49 -4.66
CA HIS A 62 4.79 -7.39 -6.08
C HIS A 62 3.97 -8.39 -6.89
N ASP A 63 3.93 -9.65 -6.46
CA ASP A 63 3.18 -10.71 -7.12
C ASP A 63 1.68 -10.39 -7.14
N GLU A 64 1.10 -9.96 -6.02
CA GLU A 64 -0.30 -9.54 -5.95
C GLU A 64 -0.62 -8.41 -6.95
N LEU A 65 0.27 -7.43 -7.08
CA LEU A 65 0.10 -6.31 -8.01
C LEU A 65 0.23 -6.76 -9.48
N CYS A 66 1.16 -7.66 -9.78
CA CYS A 66 1.31 -8.27 -11.10
C CYS A 66 0.06 -9.07 -11.49
N ILE A 67 -0.49 -9.88 -10.58
CA ILE A 67 -1.74 -10.63 -10.79
C ILE A 67 -2.91 -9.68 -11.03
N LYS A 68 -3.06 -8.62 -10.23
CA LYS A 68 -4.13 -7.62 -10.40
C LYS A 68 -4.04 -6.91 -11.76
N ARG A 69 -2.82 -6.56 -12.19
CA ARG A 69 -2.59 -5.95 -13.51
C ARG A 69 -2.97 -6.89 -14.65
N ALA A 70 -2.56 -8.16 -14.58
CA ALA A 70 -2.91 -9.15 -15.60
C ALA A 70 -4.43 -9.28 -15.79
N ARG A 71 -5.19 -9.35 -14.70
CA ARG A 71 -6.67 -9.42 -14.74
C ARG A 71 -7.37 -8.17 -15.28
N THR A 72 -6.69 -7.03 -15.33
CA THR A 72 -7.27 -5.80 -15.89
C THR A 72 -7.06 -5.73 -17.41
N ILE A 73 -6.17 -6.56 -17.96
CA ILE A 73 -5.85 -6.63 -19.39
C ILE A 73 -6.68 -7.71 -20.11
N GLU A 74 -7.15 -8.73 -19.38
CA GLU A 74 -8.13 -9.75 -19.84
C GLU A 74 -9.57 -9.22 -19.87
#